data_AF-A0A924DV02-F1
#
_entry.id   AF-A0A924DV02-F1
#
_cell.length_a   1.000
_cell.length_b   1.000
_cell.length_c   1.000
_cell.angle_alpha   90.00
_cell.angle_beta   90.00
_cell.angle_gamma   90.00
#
_symmetry.space_group_name_H-M   'P 1'
#
loop_
_entity.id
_entity.type
_entity.pdbx_description
1 polymer ?
#
loop_
_entity_poly.entity_id
_entity_poly.type
_entity_poly.pdbx_seq_one_letter_code
_entity_poly.pdbx_strand_id
1 'polypeptide(L)'
;MSQRPLELWGGVECTYNRVQDRYFDQCRRSGHCERAEDLDLLAKLGVRALRYPALWELIAPDGPHLADWTWPDERLVQLRKLDVRPIVTLVHHGSGPPHTSLVDPLFPTKLAAYARAFAERYPWVEDYTPINE
;
A
#
# COMPACT_ATOMS: atom_id res chain seq x y z
N MET A 1 -2.58 36.35 1.83
CA MET A 1 -2.23 34.91 1.95
C MET A 1 -2.54 34.28 0.61
N SER A 2 -1.54 33.74 -0.10
CA SER A 2 -1.80 32.99 -1.33
C SER A 2 -2.51 31.69 -0.92
N GLN A 3 -3.75 31.48 -1.38
CA GLN A 3 -4.44 30.21 -1.15
C GLN A 3 -3.63 29.09 -1.82
N ARG A 4 -3.36 28.00 -1.11
CA ARG A 4 -2.80 26.82 -1.75
C ARG A 4 -3.78 26.36 -2.83
N PRO A 5 -3.30 26.03 -4.04
CA PRO A 5 -4.17 25.48 -5.07
C PRO A 5 -4.83 24.19 -4.58
N LEU A 6 -6.05 23.93 -5.03
CA LEU A 6 -6.74 22.67 -4.74
C LEU A 6 -5.93 21.49 -5.29
N GLU A 7 -5.73 20.48 -4.46
CA GLU A 7 -5.05 19.24 -4.86
C GLU A 7 -6.08 18.20 -5.32
N LEU A 8 -5.80 17.53 -6.44
CA LEU A 8 -6.53 16.33 -6.84
C LEU A 8 -5.91 15.12 -6.15
N TRP A 9 -6.71 14.39 -5.38
CA TRP A 9 -6.29 13.17 -4.69
C TRP A 9 -6.97 11.96 -5.34
N GLY A 10 -6.26 10.85 -5.42
CA GLY A 10 -6.76 9.61 -6.00
C GLY A 10 -6.48 8.40 -5.10
N GLY A 11 -6.98 7.24 -5.52
CA GLY A 11 -6.66 5.97 -4.88
C GLY A 11 -6.70 4.84 -5.87
N VAL A 12 -5.78 3.88 -5.71
CA VAL A 12 -5.83 2.60 -6.40
C VAL A 12 -6.53 1.62 -5.49
N GLU A 13 -7.62 1.04 -5.98
CA GLU A 13 -8.34 0.03 -5.22
C GLU A 13 -7.52 -1.26 -5.19
N CYS A 14 -7.27 -1.76 -3.99
CA CYS A 14 -6.21 -2.73 -3.72
C CYS A 14 -6.64 -3.85 -2.78
N THR A 15 -7.94 -4.08 -2.60
CA THR A 15 -8.41 -5.17 -1.75
C THR A 15 -7.76 -6.51 -2.13
N TYR A 16 -7.11 -7.14 -1.16
CA TYR A 16 -6.73 -8.55 -1.21
C TYR A 16 -7.75 -9.36 -0.40
N ASN A 17 -8.88 -9.65 -1.04
CA ASN A 17 -10.05 -10.18 -0.36
C ASN A 17 -9.86 -11.67 -0.05
N ARG A 18 -10.07 -12.06 1.21
CA ARG A 18 -10.10 -13.45 1.66
C ARG A 18 -11.54 -13.91 1.86
N VAL A 19 -11.96 -14.92 1.09
CA VAL A 19 -13.23 -15.64 1.28
C VAL A 19 -12.92 -17.09 1.60
N GLN A 20 -13.05 -17.46 2.88
CA GLN A 20 -12.57 -18.75 3.40
C GLN A 20 -11.08 -18.95 3.07
N ASP A 21 -10.75 -19.95 2.25
CA ASP A 21 -9.39 -20.28 1.84
C ASP A 21 -9.05 -19.74 0.44
N ARG A 22 -9.91 -18.88 -0.12
CA ARG A 22 -9.72 -18.26 -1.44
C ARG A 22 -9.34 -16.80 -1.31
N TYR A 23 -8.38 -16.38 -2.12
CA TYR A 23 -7.87 -15.02 -2.14
C TYR A 23 -8.09 -14.36 -3.50
N PHE A 24 -8.42 -13.07 -3.48
CA PHE A 24 -8.69 -12.30 -4.68
C PHE A 24 -7.96 -10.96 -4.63
N ASP A 25 -7.00 -10.80 -5.53
CA ASP A 25 -6.17 -9.61 -5.64
C ASP A 25 -6.79 -8.62 -6.66
N GLN A 26 -7.27 -7.47 -6.18
CA GLN A 26 -7.84 -6.44 -7.05
C GLN A 26 -6.80 -5.65 -7.84
N CYS A 27 -5.57 -5.50 -7.34
CA CYS A 27 -4.50 -4.88 -8.10
C CYS A 27 -4.13 -5.73 -9.33
N ARG A 28 -4.10 -7.06 -9.20
CA ARG A 28 -3.95 -7.96 -10.35
C ARG A 28 -5.17 -7.96 -11.27
N ARG A 29 -6.39 -7.96 -10.71
CA ARG A 29 -7.62 -7.95 -11.54
C ARG A 29 -7.77 -6.69 -12.40
N SER A 30 -7.33 -5.54 -11.90
CA SER A 30 -7.27 -4.29 -12.67
C SER A 30 -6.07 -4.23 -13.61
N GLY A 31 -5.11 -5.15 -13.49
CA GLY A 31 -3.83 -5.16 -14.20
C GLY A 31 -2.84 -4.09 -13.72
N HIS A 32 -3.13 -3.42 -12.60
CA HIS A 32 -2.25 -2.39 -12.04
C HIS A 32 -0.94 -2.98 -11.51
N CYS A 33 -0.97 -4.23 -11.03
CA CYS A 33 0.24 -4.94 -10.61
C CYS A 33 1.29 -4.96 -11.72
N GLU A 34 0.87 -5.21 -12.95
CA GLU A 34 1.74 -5.38 -14.12
C GLU A 34 2.05 -4.05 -14.83
N ARG A 35 1.19 -3.02 -14.70
CA ARG A 35 1.33 -1.73 -15.39
C ARG A 35 1.87 -0.62 -14.49
N ALA A 36 3.18 -0.47 -14.43
CA ALA A 36 3.83 0.64 -13.71
C ALA A 36 3.50 2.01 -14.29
N GLU A 37 3.26 2.07 -15.60
CA GLU A 37 2.92 3.29 -16.35
C GLU A 37 1.59 3.94 -15.90
N ASP A 38 0.73 3.21 -15.18
CA ASP A 38 -0.49 3.76 -14.58
C ASP A 38 -0.16 4.94 -13.64
N LEU A 39 1.01 4.93 -12.98
CA LEU A 39 1.46 6.01 -12.10
C LEU A 39 1.73 7.31 -12.87
N ASP A 40 2.39 7.20 -14.02
CA ASP A 40 2.64 8.33 -14.92
C ASP A 40 1.33 8.91 -15.47
N LEU A 41 0.34 8.05 -15.77
CA LEU A 41 -0.99 8.49 -16.20
C LEU A 41 -1.73 9.23 -15.09
N LEU A 42 -1.68 8.74 -13.85
CA LEU A 42 -2.26 9.41 -12.68
C LEU A 42 -1.61 10.78 -12.43
N ALA A 43 -0.29 10.88 -12.51
CA ALA A 43 0.43 12.14 -12.38
C ALA A 43 0.03 13.14 -13.49
N LYS A 44 -0.11 12.67 -14.74
CA LYS A 44 -0.58 13.49 -15.88
C LYS A 44 -2.01 14.01 -15.71
N LEU A 45 -2.88 13.29 -15.00
CA LEU A 45 -4.22 13.77 -14.65
C LEU A 45 -4.21 14.90 -13.61
N GLY A 46 -3.06 15.19 -13.00
CA GLY A 46 -2.94 16.23 -11.98
C GLY A 46 -3.07 15.71 -10.55
N VAL A 47 -3.04 14.39 -10.33
CA VAL A 47 -3.02 13.81 -8.98
C VAL A 47 -1.77 14.29 -8.23
N ARG A 48 -1.93 14.68 -6.97
CA ARG A 48 -0.85 15.14 -6.07
C ARG A 48 -0.69 14.29 -4.82
N ALA A 49 -1.74 13.57 -4.43
CA ALA A 49 -1.66 12.52 -3.42
C ALA A 49 -2.41 11.28 -3.90
N LEU A 50 -1.82 10.11 -3.66
CA LEU A 50 -2.37 8.83 -4.10
C LEU A 50 -2.41 7.85 -2.92
N ARG A 51 -3.61 7.40 -2.57
CA ARG A 51 -3.76 6.23 -1.70
C ARG A 51 -3.23 5.01 -2.43
N TYR A 52 -2.20 4.37 -1.85
CA TYR A 52 -1.44 3.33 -2.54
C TYR A 52 -1.13 2.14 -1.63
N PRO A 53 -1.23 0.89 -2.13
CA PRO A 53 -0.98 -0.28 -1.32
C PRO A 53 0.51 -0.49 -1.01
N ALA A 54 0.77 -0.88 0.23
CA ALA A 54 1.94 -1.66 0.63
C ALA A 54 1.46 -2.77 1.58
N LEU A 55 0.67 -3.69 1.04
CA LEU A 55 -0.07 -4.68 1.83
C LEU A 55 0.84 -5.71 2.48
N TRP A 56 0.66 -5.90 3.79
CA TRP A 56 1.43 -6.85 4.60
C TRP A 56 1.35 -8.28 4.06
N GLU A 57 0.16 -8.76 3.71
CA GLU A 57 -0.07 -10.11 3.17
C GLU A 57 0.67 -10.42 1.86
N LEU A 58 1.01 -9.41 1.07
CA LEU A 58 1.70 -9.59 -0.20
C LEU A 58 3.21 -9.40 -0.07
N ILE A 59 3.63 -8.44 0.76
CA ILE A 59 5.03 -8.05 0.90
C ILE A 59 5.76 -8.93 1.91
N ALA A 60 5.15 -9.20 3.06
CA ALA A 60 5.81 -9.90 4.16
C ALA A 60 4.93 -11.00 4.78
N PRO A 61 4.42 -11.95 3.98
CA PRO A 61 3.54 -13.02 4.47
C PRO A 61 4.22 -13.93 5.50
N ASP A 62 5.55 -14.08 5.44
CA ASP A 62 6.33 -14.91 6.37
C ASP A 62 7.16 -14.06 7.35
N GLY A 63 6.81 -12.77 7.45
CA GLY A 63 7.39 -11.81 8.38
C GLY A 63 8.38 -10.82 7.72
N PRO A 64 8.65 -9.68 8.37
CA PRO A 64 9.33 -8.54 7.73
C PRO A 64 10.78 -8.81 7.27
N HIS A 65 11.45 -9.78 7.88
CA HIS A 65 12.81 -10.20 7.53
C HIS A 65 12.89 -10.99 6.22
N LEU A 66 11.77 -11.55 5.74
CA LEU A 66 11.64 -12.27 4.47
C LEU A 66 10.83 -11.47 3.45
N ALA A 67 10.63 -10.17 3.70
CA ALA A 67 9.77 -9.33 2.89
C ALA A 67 10.33 -9.16 1.47
N ASP A 68 9.46 -9.34 0.47
CA ASP A 68 9.76 -8.99 -0.92
C ASP A 68 9.37 -7.53 -1.18
N TRP A 69 10.38 -6.66 -1.16
CA TRP A 69 10.21 -5.23 -1.40
C TRP A 69 10.27 -4.84 -2.88
N THR A 70 10.47 -5.79 -3.80
CA THR A 70 10.72 -5.49 -5.23
C THR A 70 9.61 -4.62 -5.83
N TRP A 71 8.36 -4.97 -5.59
CA TRP A 71 7.20 -4.22 -6.10
C TRP A 71 7.03 -2.85 -5.42
N PRO A 72 6.96 -2.72 -4.09
CA PRO A 72 6.83 -1.40 -3.45
C PRO A 72 8.05 -0.50 -3.71
N ASP A 73 9.26 -1.04 -3.85
CA ASP A 73 10.45 -0.27 -4.23
C ASP A 73 10.26 0.40 -5.60
N GLU A 74 9.83 -0.37 -6.60
CA GLU A 74 9.55 0.15 -7.93
C GLU A 74 8.50 1.26 -7.88
N ARG A 75 7.36 0.99 -7.22
CA ARG A 75 6.19 1.86 -7.28
C ARG A 75 6.31 3.11 -6.41
N LEU A 76 6.78 2.98 -5.18
CA LEU A 76 6.91 4.12 -4.28
C LEU A 76 8.03 5.07 -4.74
N VAL A 77 9.14 4.54 -5.27
CA VAL A 77 10.19 5.38 -5.86
C VAL A 77 9.68 6.11 -7.09
N GLN A 78 8.85 5.48 -7.93
CA GLN A 78 8.24 6.15 -9.08
C GLN A 78 7.27 7.27 -8.65
N LEU A 79 6.40 7.03 -7.67
CA LEU A 79 5.53 8.07 -7.10
C LEU A 79 6.33 9.27 -6.60
N ARG A 80 7.43 9.02 -5.89
CA ARG A 80 8.34 10.07 -5.42
C ARG A 80 8.98 10.86 -6.56
N LYS A 81 9.42 10.20 -7.64
CA LYS A 81 9.97 10.87 -8.83
C LYS A 81 8.93 11.72 -9.56
N LEU A 82 7.67 11.31 -9.52
CA LEU A 82 6.53 12.02 -10.14
C LEU A 82 5.97 13.15 -9.26
N ASP A 83 6.55 13.40 -8.08
CA ASP A 83 6.04 14.38 -7.10
C ASP A 83 4.58 14.10 -6.68
N VAL A 84 4.24 12.81 -6.58
CA VAL A 84 2.93 12.33 -6.07
C VAL A 84 3.15 11.74 -4.68
N ARG A 85 2.50 12.34 -3.67
CA ARG A 85 2.62 11.91 -2.27
C ARG A 85 1.84 10.61 -2.04
N PRO A 86 2.48 9.50 -1.64
CA PRO A 86 1.75 8.29 -1.31
C PRO A 86 1.07 8.41 0.06
N ILE A 87 -0.18 7.95 0.15
CA ILE A 87 -0.88 7.68 1.40
C ILE A 87 -0.94 6.16 1.53
N VAL A 88 -0.06 5.58 2.35
CA VAL A 88 0.22 4.14 2.28
C VAL A 88 -0.79 3.32 3.09
N THR A 89 -1.41 2.32 2.44
CA THR A 89 -2.25 1.32 3.11
C THR A 89 -1.45 0.04 3.42
N LEU A 90 -1.41 -0.38 4.69
CA LEU A 90 -0.69 -1.60 5.11
C LEU A 90 -1.60 -2.83 5.18
N VAL A 91 -2.90 -2.65 5.43
CA VAL A 91 -3.93 -3.70 5.49
C VAL A 91 -5.24 -3.17 4.91
N HIS A 92 -5.95 -3.97 4.11
CA HIS A 92 -7.21 -3.57 3.45
C HIS A 92 -8.31 -4.63 3.57
N HIS A 93 -9.30 -4.44 4.46
CA HIS A 93 -10.40 -5.39 4.78
C HIS A 93 -9.98 -6.80 5.24
N GLY A 94 -8.72 -7.17 5.04
CA GLY A 94 -8.15 -8.46 5.36
C GLY A 94 -7.57 -8.49 6.76
N SER A 95 -7.25 -9.69 7.20
CA SER A 95 -6.57 -9.93 8.47
C SER A 95 -5.05 -9.98 8.35
N GLY A 96 -4.46 -9.37 7.30
CA GLY A 96 -3.05 -9.59 6.99
C GLY A 96 -2.81 -10.95 6.31
N PRO A 97 -1.59 -11.50 6.45
CA PRO A 97 -1.20 -12.78 5.87
C PRO A 97 -2.17 -13.95 6.14
N PRO A 98 -2.11 -15.04 5.35
CA PRO A 98 -3.05 -16.16 5.49
C PRO A 98 -3.17 -16.78 6.89
N HIS A 99 -2.08 -16.73 7.66
CA HIS A 99 -1.96 -17.33 8.98
C HIS A 99 -2.40 -16.39 10.14
N THR A 100 -2.96 -15.22 9.84
CA THR A 100 -3.44 -14.24 10.83
C THR A 100 -4.94 -13.98 10.70
N SER A 101 -5.51 -13.40 11.77
CA SER A 101 -6.91 -12.95 11.85
C SER A 101 -6.97 -11.57 12.50
N LEU A 102 -7.96 -10.73 12.18
CA LEU A 102 -8.19 -9.46 12.90
C LEU A 102 -8.43 -9.66 14.41
N VAL A 103 -8.88 -10.87 14.79
CA VAL A 103 -9.06 -11.25 16.20
C VAL A 103 -7.87 -12.04 16.78
N ASP A 104 -6.79 -12.25 16.02
CA ASP A 104 -5.55 -12.85 16.55
C ASP A 104 -4.94 -11.86 17.58
N PRO A 105 -4.73 -12.27 18.85
CA PRO A 105 -4.12 -11.40 19.86
C PRO A 105 -2.73 -10.88 19.47
N LEU A 106 -2.02 -11.57 18.59
CA LEU A 106 -0.71 -11.16 18.08
C LEU A 106 -0.80 -10.24 16.85
N PHE A 107 -1.98 -10.05 16.26
CA PHE A 107 -2.16 -9.21 15.08
C PHE A 107 -1.57 -7.79 15.26
N PRO A 108 -1.86 -7.05 16.36
CA PRO A 108 -1.30 -5.70 16.53
C PRO A 108 0.23 -5.70 16.58
N THR A 109 0.84 -6.68 17.27
CA THR A 109 2.29 -6.80 17.39
C THR A 109 2.94 -7.13 16.04
N LYS A 110 2.35 -8.06 15.28
CA LYS A 110 2.86 -8.45 13.96
C LYS A 110 2.70 -7.32 12.94
N LEU A 111 1.55 -6.63 12.93
CA LEU A 111 1.31 -5.46 12.10
C LEU A 111 2.30 -4.34 12.44
N ALA A 112 2.54 -4.07 13.73
CA ALA A 112 3.53 -3.08 14.16
C ALA A 112 4.96 -3.43 13.69
N ALA A 113 5.33 -4.71 13.71
CA ALA A 113 6.62 -5.15 13.19
C ALA A 113 6.75 -4.91 11.68
N TYR A 114 5.70 -5.19 10.91
CA TYR A 114 5.66 -4.88 9.48
C TYR A 114 5.68 -3.37 9.22
N ALA A 115 4.85 -2.60 9.91
CA ALA A 115 4.78 -1.14 9.79
C ALA A 115 6.14 -0.48 10.10
N ARG A 116 6.85 -0.98 11.12
CA ARG A 116 8.21 -0.53 11.44
C ARG A 116 9.17 -0.81 10.29
N ALA A 117 9.20 -2.03 9.76
CA ALA A 117 10.08 -2.38 8.65
C ALA A 117 9.79 -1.53 7.40
N PHE A 118 8.51 -1.26 7.13
CA PHE A 118 8.10 -0.35 6.06
C PHE A 118 8.63 1.07 6.30
N ALA A 119 8.40 1.65 7.49
CA ALA A 119 8.81 3.02 7.81
C ALA A 119 10.34 3.20 7.83
N GLU A 120 11.10 2.20 8.31
CA GLU A 120 12.57 2.19 8.26
C GLU A 120 13.08 2.13 6.81
N ARG A 121 12.39 1.42 5.92
CA ARG A 121 12.75 1.31 4.50
C ARG A 121 12.40 2.56 3.69
N TYR A 122 11.24 3.16 3.96
CA TYR A 122 10.73 4.34 3.24
C TYR A 122 10.55 5.53 4.17
N PRO A 123 11.63 6.08 4.77
CA PRO A 123 11.53 7.13 5.79
C PRO A 123 10.99 8.47 5.28
N TRP A 124 10.78 8.59 3.97
CA TRP A 124 10.21 9.77 3.29
C TRP A 124 8.69 9.69 3.12
N VAL A 125 8.06 8.56 3.46
CA VAL A 125 6.59 8.43 3.44
C VAL A 125 6.03 9.00 4.74
N GLU A 126 5.17 10.01 4.61
CA GLU A 126 4.61 10.77 5.75
C GLU A 126 3.16 10.38 6.07
N ASP A 127 2.37 10.00 5.05
CA ASP A 127 0.93 9.74 5.19
C ASP A 127 0.61 8.24 5.15
N TYR A 128 -0.25 7.80 6.09
CA TYR A 128 -0.61 6.40 6.25
C TYR A 128 -2.11 6.21 6.45
N THR A 129 -2.60 5.08 5.93
CA THR A 129 -3.86 4.42 6.29
C THR A 129 -3.51 3.01 6.79
N PRO A 130 -3.01 2.87 8.04
CA PRO A 130 -2.42 1.60 8.50
C PRO A 130 -3.36 0.41 8.35
N ILE A 131 -4.66 0.64 8.57
CA ILE A 131 -5.74 -0.30 8.28
C ILE A 131 -6.84 0.50 7.60
N ASN A 132 -7.33 0.00 6.47
CA ASN A 132 -8.55 0.49 5.84
C ASN A 132 -9.69 -0.50 6.11
N GLU A 133 -10.73 0.01 6.78
CA GLU A 133 -11.98 -0.70 7.12
C GLU A 133 -11.79 -2.10 7.70
#